data_AF-A0A5D4S225-F1
#
_entry.id   AF-A0A5D4S225-F1
#
_cell.length_a   1.000
_cell.length_b   1.000
_cell.length_c   1.000
_cell.angle_alpha   90.00
_cell.angle_beta   90.00
_cell.angle_gamma   90.00
#
_symmetry.space_group_name_H-M   'P 1'
#
loop_
_entity.id
_entity.type
_entity.pdbx_description
1 polymer ?
#
loop_
_entity_poly.entity_id
_entity_poly.type
_entity_poly.pdbx_seq_one_letter_code
_entity_poly.pdbx_strand_id
1 'polypeptide(L)'
;METVSAENFHRRITELHKEIREAYRKLGMIQSVYDKRLAEMYHKLERMEADDVDSIAFTQELKAVLERRRVVKDEKARMRLFNGLAGHCLREIDLYYDKTLEASFQIRNDFNVRLTLDQVLTEVGVELG
;
A
#
# COMPACT_ATOMS: atom_id res chain seq x y z
N MET A 1 -10.14 24.30 4.91
CA MET A 1 -11.07 23.15 5.05
C MET A 1 -11.02 22.37 3.74
N GLU A 2 -10.72 21.07 3.80
CA GLU A 2 -10.93 20.21 2.63
C GLU A 2 -12.45 20.15 2.39
N THR A 3 -12.90 20.46 1.17
CA THR A 3 -14.31 20.36 0.81
C THR A 3 -14.79 18.91 0.97
N VAL A 4 -15.92 18.69 1.64
CA VAL A 4 -16.54 17.37 1.68
C VAL A 4 -17.10 17.05 0.30
N SER A 5 -16.32 16.35 -0.51
CA SER A 5 -16.71 15.95 -1.87
C SER A 5 -16.34 14.49 -2.12
N ALA A 6 -17.15 13.82 -2.94
CA ALA A 6 -16.88 12.46 -3.37
C ALA A 6 -15.50 12.36 -4.07
N GLU A 7 -15.10 13.40 -4.81
CA GLU A 7 -13.80 13.51 -5.45
C GLU A 7 -12.65 13.52 -4.44
N ASN A 8 -12.78 14.27 -3.34
CA ASN A 8 -11.74 14.30 -2.30
C ASN A 8 -11.59 12.95 -1.60
N PHE A 9 -12.70 12.26 -1.28
CA PHE A 9 -12.62 10.91 -0.71
C PHE A 9 -12.04 9.89 -1.69
N HIS A 10 -12.46 9.93 -2.96
CA HIS A 10 -11.92 9.08 -4.02
C HIS A 10 -10.41 9.26 -4.19
N ARG A 11 -9.94 10.52 -4.23
CA ARG A 11 -8.51 10.85 -4.27
C ARG A 11 -7.76 10.29 -3.08
N ARG A 12 -8.25 10.52 -1.84
CA ARG A 12 -7.59 10.06 -0.61
C ARG A 12 -7.47 8.54 -0.54
N ILE A 13 -8.52 7.81 -0.92
CA ILE A 13 -8.47 6.33 -0.95
C ILE A 13 -7.46 5.85 -2.01
N THR A 14 -7.43 6.51 -3.17
CA THR A 14 -6.48 6.21 -4.24
C THR A 14 -5.03 6.43 -3.80
N GLU A 15 -4.75 7.53 -3.12
CA GLU A 15 -3.44 7.87 -2.56
C GLU A 15 -3.01 6.86 -1.49
N LEU A 16 -3.90 6.56 -0.53
CA LEU A 16 -3.63 5.57 0.51
C LEU A 16 -3.30 4.20 -0.07
N HIS A 17 -4.03 3.75 -1.11
CA HIS A 17 -3.73 2.49 -1.77
C HIS A 17 -2.35 2.51 -2.47
N LYS A 18 -1.93 3.63 -3.05
CA LYS A 18 -0.58 3.79 -3.61
C LYS A 18 0.48 3.64 -2.53
N GLU A 19 0.29 4.27 -1.38
CA GLU A 19 1.20 4.16 -0.23
C GLU A 19 1.32 2.71 0.27
N ILE A 20 0.19 2.02 0.46
CA ILE A 20 0.15 0.61 0.87
C ILE A 20 0.90 -0.27 -0.13
N ARG A 21 0.65 -0.07 -1.44
CA ARG A 21 1.32 -0.82 -2.51
C ARG A 21 2.84 -0.58 -2.50
N GLU A 22 3.26 0.66 -2.31
CA GLU A 22 4.68 1.01 -2.26
C GLU A 22 5.37 0.40 -1.03
N ALA A 23 4.74 0.49 0.14
CA ALA A 23 5.24 -0.13 1.37
C ALA A 23 5.38 -1.65 1.21
N TYR A 24 4.35 -2.31 0.65
CA TYR A 24 4.37 -3.75 0.36
C TYR A 24 5.52 -4.13 -0.60
N ARG A 25 5.74 -3.33 -1.64
CA ARG A 25 6.85 -3.53 -2.59
C ARG A 25 8.22 -3.38 -1.90
N LYS A 26 8.40 -2.34 -1.09
CA LYS A 26 9.63 -2.10 -0.32
C LYS A 26 9.95 -3.27 0.61
N LEU A 27 8.96 -3.80 1.33
CA LEU A 27 9.12 -5.01 2.15
C LEU A 27 9.56 -6.22 1.31
N GLY A 28 9.03 -6.37 0.09
CA GLY A 28 9.47 -7.39 -0.85
C GLY A 28 10.92 -7.25 -1.27
N MET A 29 11.39 -6.03 -1.54
CA MET A 29 12.79 -5.74 -1.88
C MET A 29 13.72 -6.07 -0.70
N ILE A 30 13.36 -5.63 0.50
CA ILE A 30 14.16 -5.91 1.72
C ILE A 30 14.24 -7.42 1.98
N GLN A 31 13.14 -8.16 1.80
CA GLN A 31 13.15 -9.62 1.93
C GLN A 31 14.15 -10.25 0.94
N SER A 32 14.15 -9.79 -0.32
CA SER A 32 15.07 -10.29 -1.36
C SER A 32 16.53 -10.01 -1.02
N VAL A 33 16.85 -8.87 -0.40
CA VAL A 33 18.21 -8.58 0.09
C VAL A 33 18.66 -9.61 1.12
N TYR A 34 17.80 -9.95 2.09
CA TYR A 34 18.13 -10.97 3.08
C TYR A 34 18.19 -12.38 2.49
N ASP A 35 17.32 -12.71 1.53
CA ASP A 35 17.39 -14.00 0.82
C ASP A 35 18.73 -14.14 0.07
N LYS A 36 19.20 -13.07 -0.59
CA LYS A 36 20.51 -13.06 -1.25
C LYS A 36 21.65 -13.21 -0.25
N ARG A 37 21.62 -12.47 0.86
CA ARG A 37 22.65 -12.57 1.91
C ARG A 37 22.71 -13.97 2.51
N LEU A 38 21.57 -14.62 2.74
CA LEU A 38 21.55 -16.01 3.21
C LEU A 38 22.22 -16.95 2.21
N ALA A 39 21.90 -16.83 0.91
CA ALA A 39 22.54 -17.64 -0.12
C ALA A 39 24.07 -17.44 -0.15
N GLU A 40 24.53 -16.19 -0.04
CA GLU A 40 25.97 -15.86 0.05
C GLU A 40 26.62 -16.50 1.28
N MET A 41 25.96 -16.46 2.45
CA MET A 41 26.47 -17.08 3.67
C MET A 41 26.55 -18.61 3.56
N TYR A 42 25.55 -19.25 2.96
CA TYR A 42 25.58 -20.69 2.70
C TYR A 42 26.70 -21.07 1.72
N HIS A 43 26.84 -20.35 0.61
CA HIS A 43 27.93 -20.58 -0.34
C HIS A 43 29.31 -20.36 0.26
N LYS A 44 29.44 -19.41 1.20
CA LYS A 44 30.68 -19.23 1.95
C LYS A 44 30.95 -20.44 2.82
N LEU A 45 29.96 -20.90 3.59
CA LEU A 45 30.09 -22.09 4.44
C LEU A 45 30.46 -23.34 3.65
N GLU A 46 29.85 -23.57 2.49
CA GLU A 46 30.14 -24.70 1.59
C GLU A 46 31.58 -24.72 1.07
N ARG A 47 32.27 -23.57 1.06
CA ARG A 47 33.64 -23.41 0.54
C ARG A 47 34.70 -23.32 1.62
N MET A 48 34.32 -23.26 2.89
CA MET A 48 35.27 -23.18 4.00
C MET A 48 35.67 -24.59 4.42
N GLU A 49 36.98 -24.80 4.58
CA GLU A 49 37.49 -26.01 5.23
C GLU A 49 37.10 -26.00 6.72
N ALA A 50 36.92 -27.19 7.30
CA ALA A 50 36.36 -27.33 8.65
C ALA A 50 37.18 -26.61 9.74
N ASP A 51 38.48 -26.47 9.54
CA ASP A 51 39.41 -25.83 10.48
C ASP A 51 39.46 -24.30 10.36
N ASP A 52 38.91 -23.73 9.27
CA ASP A 52 38.96 -22.28 8.96
C ASP A 52 37.68 -21.53 9.40
N VAL A 53 36.67 -22.24 9.90
CA VAL A 53 35.39 -21.64 10.29
C VAL A 53 35.41 -21.20 11.76
N ASP A 54 35.39 -19.89 11.98
CA ASP A 54 34.93 -19.33 13.26
C ASP A 54 33.42 -19.57 13.39
N SER A 55 33.09 -20.74 13.93
CA SER A 55 31.72 -21.24 14.05
C SER A 55 30.85 -20.36 14.94
N ILE A 56 31.42 -19.68 15.93
CA ILE A 56 30.69 -18.77 16.81
C ILE A 56 30.32 -17.50 16.05
N ALA A 57 31.29 -16.87 15.39
CA ALA A 57 31.07 -15.64 14.63
C ALA A 57 30.08 -15.87 13.47
N PHE A 58 30.25 -16.96 12.71
CA PHE A 58 29.36 -17.30 11.61
C PHE A 58 27.93 -17.56 12.09
N THR A 59 27.75 -18.32 13.18
CA THR A 59 26.43 -18.61 13.74
C THR A 59 25.72 -17.35 14.23
N GLN A 60 26.45 -16.44 14.87
CA GLN A 60 25.90 -15.16 15.33
C GLN A 60 25.44 -14.29 14.15
N GLU A 61 26.25 -14.21 13.09
CA GLU A 61 25.86 -13.48 11.88
C GLU A 61 24.62 -14.10 11.24
N LEU A 62 24.58 -15.44 11.11
CA LEU A 62 23.48 -16.17 10.49
C LEU A 62 22.18 -15.94 11.26
N LYS A 63 22.23 -16.06 12.59
CA LYS A 63 21.10 -15.78 13.48
C LYS A 63 20.58 -14.36 13.26
N ALA A 64 21.47 -13.37 13.23
CA ALA A 64 21.09 -11.97 13.06
C ALA A 64 20.47 -11.70 11.67
N VAL A 65 20.89 -12.40 10.61
CA VAL A 65 20.26 -12.31 9.29
C VAL A 65 18.87 -12.95 9.28
N LEU A 66 18.74 -14.14 9.88
CA LEU A 66 17.46 -14.87 9.98
C LEU A 66 16.41 -14.10 10.79
N GLU A 67 16.80 -13.48 11.91
CA GLU A 67 15.91 -12.67 12.74
C GLU A 67 15.37 -11.46 11.96
N ARG A 68 16.26 -10.69 11.31
CA ARG A 68 15.84 -9.53 10.51
C ARG A 68 14.95 -9.95 9.34
N ARG A 69 15.29 -11.04 8.66
CA ARG A 69 14.45 -11.62 7.60
C ARG A 69 13.07 -11.99 8.11
N ARG A 70 12.99 -12.57 9.32
CA ARG A 70 11.72 -12.98 9.91
C ARG A 70 10.81 -11.79 10.17
N VAL A 71 11.34 -10.73 10.77
CA VAL A 71 10.59 -9.48 11.01
C VAL A 71 10.00 -8.92 9.70
N VAL A 72 10.81 -8.86 8.64
CA VAL A 72 10.35 -8.35 7.34
C VAL A 72 9.29 -9.26 6.71
N LYS A 73 9.46 -10.59 6.80
CA LYS A 73 8.49 -11.55 6.28
C LYS A 73 7.16 -11.46 7.01
N ASP A 74 7.19 -11.31 8.33
CA ASP A 74 6.00 -11.20 9.17
C ASP A 74 5.25 -9.89 8.86
N GLU A 75 5.96 -8.77 8.72
CA GLU A 75 5.34 -7.49 8.34
C GLU A 75 4.77 -7.53 6.92
N LYS A 76 5.50 -8.10 5.96
CA LYS A 76 5.01 -8.29 4.59
C LYS A 76 3.75 -9.16 4.56
N ALA A 77 3.67 -10.19 5.40
CA ALA A 77 2.48 -11.03 5.51
C ALA A 77 1.27 -10.25 6.03
N ARG A 78 1.46 -9.40 7.05
CA ARG A 78 0.40 -8.48 7.53
C ARG A 78 -0.03 -7.49 6.45
N MET A 79 0.93 -6.88 5.76
CA MET A 79 0.67 -5.89 4.71
C MET A 79 0.00 -6.48 3.46
N ARG A 80 0.19 -7.79 3.20
CA ARG A 80 -0.46 -8.50 2.08
C ARG A 80 -1.98 -8.37 2.11
N LEU A 81 -2.57 -8.43 3.31
CA LEU A 81 -4.02 -8.30 3.51
C LEU A 81 -4.50 -6.93 2.99
N PHE A 82 -3.86 -5.86 3.47
CA PHE A 82 -4.20 -4.50 3.08
C PHE A 82 -3.97 -4.26 1.59
N ASN A 83 -2.83 -4.67 1.05
CA ASN A 83 -2.54 -4.50 -0.37
C ASN A 83 -3.52 -5.28 -1.27
N GLY A 84 -3.95 -6.46 -0.87
CA GLY A 84 -4.93 -7.27 -1.61
C GLY A 84 -6.35 -6.71 -1.53
N LEU A 85 -6.84 -6.49 -0.31
CA LEU A 85 -8.20 -6.01 -0.07
C LEU A 85 -8.40 -4.57 -0.54
N ALA A 86 -7.50 -3.65 -0.19
CA ALA A 86 -7.61 -2.26 -0.62
C ALA A 86 -7.58 -2.16 -2.15
N GLY A 87 -6.77 -2.99 -2.82
CA GLY A 87 -6.75 -3.06 -4.28
C GLY A 87 -8.07 -3.59 -4.87
N HIS A 88 -8.74 -4.53 -4.21
CA HIS A 88 -10.06 -5.01 -4.63
C HIS A 88 -11.13 -3.93 -4.46
N CYS A 89 -11.26 -3.39 -3.25
CA CYS A 89 -12.24 -2.38 -2.91
C CYS A 89 -12.09 -1.12 -3.77
N LEU A 90 -10.85 -0.67 -4.02
CA LEU A 90 -10.62 0.50 -4.87
C LEU A 90 -11.12 0.28 -6.30
N ARG A 91 -10.93 -0.90 -6.90
CA ARG A 91 -11.46 -1.18 -8.24
C ARG A 91 -12.99 -1.13 -8.30
N GLU A 92 -13.66 -1.60 -7.26
CA GLU A 92 -15.12 -1.50 -7.17
C GLU A 92 -15.55 -0.05 -7.01
N ILE A 93 -14.89 0.69 -6.12
CA ILE A 93 -15.13 2.12 -5.91
C ILE A 93 -14.96 2.88 -7.23
N ASP A 94 -13.86 2.67 -7.95
CA ASP A 94 -13.58 3.31 -9.24
C ASP A 94 -14.71 3.04 -10.25
N LEU A 95 -15.13 1.77 -10.38
CA LEU A 95 -16.19 1.38 -11.30
C LEU A 95 -17.53 2.07 -10.99
N TYR A 96 -17.92 2.15 -9.72
CA TYR A 96 -19.17 2.79 -9.31
C TYR A 96 -19.06 4.31 -9.33
N TYR A 97 -17.89 4.86 -9.02
CA TYR A 97 -17.61 6.29 -9.04
C TYR A 97 -17.73 6.84 -10.46
N ASP A 98 -17.07 6.22 -11.44
CA ASP A 98 -17.12 6.65 -12.84
C ASP A 98 -18.54 6.60 -13.41
N LYS A 99 -19.28 5.50 -13.16
CA LYS A 99 -20.68 5.38 -13.57
C LYS A 99 -21.58 6.44 -12.95
N THR A 100 -21.35 6.75 -11.68
CA THR A 100 -22.13 7.75 -10.94
C THR A 100 -21.81 9.16 -11.44
N LEU A 101 -20.55 9.45 -11.75
CA LEU A 101 -20.14 10.71 -12.36
C LEU A 101 -20.78 10.90 -13.74
N GLU A 102 -20.77 9.87 -14.59
CA GLU A 102 -21.40 9.91 -15.91
C GLU A 102 -22.90 10.16 -15.81
N ALA A 103 -23.60 9.40 -14.96
CA ALA A 103 -25.03 9.58 -14.71
C ALA A 103 -25.34 10.98 -14.14
N SER A 104 -24.54 11.46 -13.19
CA SER A 104 -24.67 12.80 -12.63
C SER A 104 -24.47 13.88 -13.69
N PHE A 105 -23.46 13.75 -14.57
CA PHE A 105 -23.22 14.68 -15.66
C PHE A 105 -24.39 14.72 -16.64
N GLN A 106 -24.94 13.55 -16.98
CA GLN A 106 -26.11 13.46 -17.85
C GLN A 106 -27.34 14.14 -17.25
N ILE A 107 -27.68 13.85 -15.98
CA ILE A 107 -28.79 14.51 -15.27
C ILE A 107 -28.59 16.02 -15.24
N ARG A 108 -27.38 16.49 -14.91
CA ARG A 108 -27.10 17.93 -14.88
C ARG A 108 -27.28 18.59 -16.24
N ASN A 109 -26.93 17.92 -17.32
CA ASN A 109 -27.16 18.44 -18.68
C ASN A 109 -28.64 18.43 -19.05
N ASP A 110 -29.34 17.32 -18.80
CA ASP A 110 -30.77 17.15 -19.13
C ASP A 110 -31.65 18.19 -18.44
N PHE A 111 -31.29 18.58 -17.22
CA PHE A 111 -32.01 19.58 -16.42
C PHE A 111 -31.32 20.96 -16.39
N ASN A 112 -30.26 21.18 -17.18
CA ASN A 112 -29.47 22.42 -17.23
C ASN A 112 -29.06 22.95 -15.82
N VAL A 113 -28.68 22.04 -14.93
CA VAL A 113 -28.33 22.34 -13.53
C VAL A 113 -26.92 22.91 -13.47
N ARG A 114 -26.82 24.20 -13.14
CA ARG A 114 -25.54 24.92 -13.00
C ARG A 114 -25.07 25.11 -11.56
N LEU A 115 -25.95 24.91 -10.59
CA LEU A 115 -25.65 25.04 -9.17
C LEU A 115 -24.65 23.97 -8.70
N THR A 116 -23.70 24.36 -7.85
CA THR A 116 -22.76 23.44 -7.18
C THR A 116 -23.26 23.09 -5.78
N LEU A 117 -22.74 22.00 -5.20
CA LEU A 117 -23.07 21.62 -3.82
C LEU A 117 -22.72 22.75 -2.84
N ASP A 118 -21.57 23.41 -3.00
CA ASP A 118 -21.13 24.51 -2.13
C ASP A 118 -22.10 25.70 -2.17
N GLN A 119 -22.64 26.03 -3.35
CA GLN A 119 -23.65 27.08 -3.50
C GLN A 119 -24.94 26.70 -2.75
N VAL A 120 -25.39 25.45 -2.91
CA VAL A 120 -26.56 24.95 -2.18
C VAL A 120 -26.31 25.01 -0.66
N LEU A 121 -25.18 24.50 -0.17
CA LEU A 121 -24.82 24.50 1.24
C LEU A 121 -24.80 25.91 1.84
N THR A 122 -24.28 26.88 1.09
CA THR A 122 -24.27 28.29 1.47
C THR A 122 -25.70 28.85 1.58
N GLU A 123 -26.59 28.51 0.65
CA GLU A 123 -27.99 28.95 0.64
C GLU A 123 -28.81 28.37 1.80
N VAL A 124 -28.60 27.09 2.16
CA VAL A 124 -29.28 26.45 3.31
C VAL A 124 -28.59 26.70 4.66
N GLY A 125 -27.43 27.36 4.69
CA GLY A 125 -26.70 27.67 5.93
C GLY A 125 -26.13 26.44 6.63
N VAL A 126 -25.75 25.41 5.86
CA VAL A 126 -25.18 24.15 6.38
C VAL A 126 -23.72 24.06 5.96
N GLU A 127 -22.82 23.75 6.90
CA GLU A 127 -21.44 23.41 6.62
C GLU A 127 -21.25 21.88 6.71
N LEU A 128 -20.68 21.28 5.67
CA LEU A 128 -20.14 19.92 5.75
C LEU A 128 -18.66 20.04 6.14
N GLY A 129 -18.36 19.64 7.38
CA GLY A 129 -17.04 19.83 8.02
C GLY A 129 -15.89 19.06 7.42
#